data_AF-A0A6L8NGU8-F1
#
_entry.id   AF-A0A6L8NGU8-F1
#
_cell.length_a   1.000
_cell.length_b   1.000
_cell.length_c   1.000
_cell.angle_alpha   90.00
_cell.angle_beta   90.00
_cell.angle_gamma   90.00
#
_symmetry.space_group_name_H-M   'P 1'
#
loop_
_entity.id
_entity.type
_entity.pdbx_description
1 polymer ?
#
loop_
_entity_poly.entity_id
_entity_poly.type
_entity_poly.pdbx_seq_one_letter_code
_entity_poly.pdbx_strand_id
1 'polypeptide(L)'
;MATTVSGNPDICCPGSTRGFRAGPSGPAAPRAARPGIPPPADYRAPRARPAVTHDAGRVMDETEFWEIVDGTRDAAEGDPEDHADLLVERLLRLDPDSVLDFARHFEARYNRAYTWDLWGAAAVLLRGASDDAFDYFRCWLIGQGREVFEGAVHDPDSLAELLDDFDEDIDGDGEELGYAADEAYEQLTGAIAPDLGLPPQPAEPLGTPFAFDDDADLARRFPRLWERFGPE
;
A
#
# COMPACT_ATOMS: atom_id res chain seq x y z
N MET A 1 -13.77 -25.31 -15.54
CA MET A 1 -14.04 -25.48 -14.10
C MET A 1 -13.81 -24.10 -13.51
N ALA A 2 -14.83 -23.48 -12.93
CA ALA A 2 -14.67 -22.16 -12.33
C ALA A 2 -13.94 -22.35 -11.00
N THR A 3 -12.64 -22.08 -10.99
CA THR A 3 -11.87 -21.91 -9.77
C THR A 3 -12.39 -20.63 -9.14
N THR A 4 -13.00 -20.72 -7.96
CA THR A 4 -13.40 -19.53 -7.20
C THR A 4 -12.12 -18.77 -6.86
N VAL A 5 -11.89 -17.63 -7.52
CA VAL A 5 -10.88 -16.66 -7.11
C VAL A 5 -11.39 -16.06 -5.81
N SER A 6 -10.60 -16.18 -4.75
CA SER A 6 -10.93 -15.64 -3.43
C SER A 6 -9.97 -14.50 -3.16
N GLY A 7 -10.19 -13.34 -3.80
CA GLY A 7 -9.44 -12.13 -3.46
C GLY A 7 -9.57 -11.86 -1.96
N ASN A 8 -8.47 -11.49 -1.30
CA ASN A 8 -8.43 -11.22 0.13
C ASN A 8 -9.22 -9.92 0.40
N PRO A 9 -10.42 -10.01 1.01
CA PRO A 9 -11.19 -8.81 1.34
C PRO A 9 -10.62 -8.09 2.55
N ASP A 10 -9.56 -8.64 3.17
CA ASP A 10 -9.13 -8.28 4.52
C ASP A 10 -7.98 -7.25 4.59
N ILE A 11 -7.35 -6.86 3.48
CA ILE A 11 -6.17 -5.96 3.50
C ILE A 11 -6.47 -4.56 4.05
N CYS A 12 -7.70 -4.06 3.89
CA CYS A 12 -8.14 -2.79 4.49
C CYS A 12 -9.43 -2.97 5.34
N CYS A 13 -9.73 -4.20 5.74
CA CYS A 13 -10.94 -4.51 6.52
C CYS A 13 -10.60 -4.68 8.01
N PRO A 14 -11.35 -4.03 8.90
CA PRO A 14 -11.07 -4.07 10.33
C PRO A 14 -11.40 -5.44 10.93
N GLY A 15 -10.38 -6.27 11.13
CA GLY A 15 -10.53 -7.57 11.79
C GLY A 15 -9.50 -8.65 11.46
N SER A 16 -8.56 -8.39 10.55
CA SER A 16 -7.53 -9.37 10.18
C SER A 16 -6.43 -9.47 11.24
N THR A 17 -6.71 -10.16 12.35
CA THR A 17 -5.65 -10.58 13.26
C THR A 17 -4.83 -11.69 12.61
N ARG A 18 -3.77 -11.35 11.86
CA ARG A 18 -2.64 -12.27 11.66
C ARG A 18 -1.53 -11.99 12.67
N GLY A 19 -1.72 -12.62 13.82
CA GLY A 19 -0.72 -13.15 14.74
C GLY A 19 0.72 -12.63 14.64
N PHE A 20 0.99 -11.51 15.33
CA PHE A 20 2.31 -11.27 15.90
C PHE A 20 2.65 -12.45 16.83
N ARG A 21 3.61 -13.30 16.46
CA ARG A 21 4.14 -14.34 17.35
C ARG A 21 4.88 -13.68 18.50
N ALA A 22 4.17 -13.41 19.61
CA ALA A 22 4.78 -13.13 20.88
C ALA A 22 5.55 -14.37 21.37
N GLY A 23 6.87 -14.36 21.20
CA GLY A 23 7.76 -15.31 21.86
C GLY A 23 7.69 -15.18 23.39
N PRO A 24 7.89 -16.26 24.16
CA PRO A 24 7.71 -16.24 25.60
C PRO A 24 8.84 -15.45 26.27
N SER A 25 8.60 -14.18 26.57
CA SER A 25 9.49 -13.36 27.37
C SER A 25 9.07 -13.46 28.84
N GLY A 26 9.78 -14.27 29.61
CA GLY A 26 9.65 -14.25 31.07
C GLY A 26 10.05 -12.88 31.65
N PRO A 27 9.58 -12.51 32.85
CA PRO A 27 9.81 -11.17 33.40
C PRO A 27 11.29 -10.95 33.70
N ALA A 28 11.94 -10.07 32.94
CA ALA A 28 13.26 -9.55 33.25
C ALA A 28 13.14 -8.50 34.37
N ALA A 29 13.91 -8.68 35.44
CA ALA A 29 13.99 -7.72 36.54
C ALA A 29 14.50 -6.34 36.06
N PRO A 30 14.04 -5.22 36.65
CA PRO A 30 14.44 -3.88 36.21
C PRO A 30 15.94 -3.66 36.42
N ARG A 31 16.67 -3.44 35.32
CA ARG A 31 18.03 -2.91 35.36
C ARG A 31 17.98 -1.44 35.78
N ALA A 32 18.72 -1.09 36.82
CA ALA A 32 18.87 0.29 37.28
C ALA A 32 19.40 1.19 36.14
N ALA A 33 18.70 2.30 35.90
CA ALA A 33 19.11 3.33 34.96
C ALA A 33 20.47 3.90 35.36
N ARG A 34 21.42 3.91 34.42
CA ARG A 34 22.66 4.67 34.58
C ARG A 34 22.33 6.16 34.47
N PRO A 35 22.88 7.03 35.32
CA PRO A 35 22.69 8.47 35.17
C PRO A 35 23.29 8.93 33.83
N GLY A 36 22.43 9.47 32.98
CA GLY A 36 22.81 10.06 31.70
C GLY A 36 23.69 11.28 31.88
N ILE A 37 24.62 11.48 30.95
CA ILE A 37 25.48 12.66 30.90
C ILE A 37 24.59 13.87 30.56
N PRO A 38 24.62 14.97 31.34
CA PRO A 38 23.86 16.16 31.03
C PRO A 38 24.37 16.80 29.73
N PRO A 39 23.47 17.36 28.89
CA PRO A 39 23.89 18.06 27.68
C PRO A 39 24.76 19.29 28.03
N PRO A 40 25.66 19.70 27.14
CA PRO A 40 26.49 20.89 27.33
C PRO A 40 25.64 22.16 27.45
N ALA A 41 26.14 23.14 28.22
CA ALA A 41 25.42 24.37 28.60
C ALA A 41 24.95 25.24 27.41
N ASP A 42 25.48 24.99 26.21
CA ASP A 42 25.19 25.77 25.00
C ASP A 42 24.26 25.03 24.01
N TYR A 43 23.68 23.89 24.41
CA TYR A 43 22.73 23.16 23.56
C TYR A 43 21.45 23.97 23.36
N ARG A 44 21.26 24.50 22.15
CA ARG A 44 20.01 25.11 21.70
C ARG A 44 19.19 24.06 20.99
N ALA A 45 18.10 23.61 21.62
CA ALA A 45 17.16 22.71 20.97
C ALA A 45 16.68 23.31 19.64
N PRO A 46 16.63 22.52 18.54
CA PRO A 46 16.05 23.00 17.30
C PRO A 46 14.61 23.46 17.56
N ARG A 47 14.25 24.62 17.00
CA ARG A 47 12.87 25.11 17.08
C ARG A 47 11.98 24.08 16.38
N ALA A 48 11.02 23.54 17.11
CA ALA A 48 9.97 22.72 16.53
C ALA A 48 9.37 23.47 15.33
N ARG A 49 9.35 22.81 14.16
CA ARG A 49 8.56 23.29 13.02
C ARG A 49 7.10 23.40 13.50
N PRO A 50 6.36 24.45 13.11
CA PRO A 50 4.95 24.52 13.46
C PRO A 50 4.26 23.26 12.92
N ALA A 51 3.54 22.55 13.79
CA ALA A 51 2.67 21.47 13.36
C ALA A 51 1.68 22.03 12.34
N VAL A 52 1.58 21.38 11.18
CA VAL A 52 0.51 21.69 10.24
C VAL A 52 -0.78 21.23 10.91
N THR A 53 -1.52 22.15 11.51
CA THR A 53 -2.85 21.86 12.06
C THR A 53 -3.76 21.59 10.88
N HIS A 54 -4.07 20.32 10.60
CA HIS A 54 -5.20 19.99 9.74
C HIS A 54 -6.46 20.43 10.50
N ASP A 55 -7.34 21.15 9.78
CA ASP A 55 -8.56 21.70 10.34
C ASP A 55 -9.48 20.54 10.71
N ALA A 56 -9.63 20.25 12.00
CA ALA A 56 -10.47 19.18 12.50
C ALA A 56 -11.91 19.40 11.99
N GLY A 57 -12.28 18.69 10.92
CA GLY A 57 -13.54 18.85 10.20
C GLY A 57 -13.44 19.02 8.68
N ARG A 58 -12.24 19.16 8.10
CA ARG A 58 -12.06 19.08 6.64
C ARG A 58 -11.84 17.62 6.23
N VAL A 59 -12.74 17.09 5.40
CA VAL A 59 -12.58 15.79 4.74
C VAL A 59 -11.37 15.85 3.80
N MET A 60 -10.47 14.87 3.89
CA MET A 60 -9.34 14.75 2.95
C MET A 60 -9.89 14.64 1.53
N ASP A 61 -9.32 15.41 0.60
CA ASP A 61 -9.64 15.28 -0.81
C ASP A 61 -8.63 14.40 -1.55
N GLU A 62 -8.98 14.02 -2.78
CA GLU A 62 -8.13 13.14 -3.60
C GLU A 62 -6.74 13.74 -3.87
N THR A 63 -6.61 15.07 -3.96
CA THR A 63 -5.30 15.68 -4.22
C THR A 63 -4.40 15.49 -3.01
N GLU A 64 -4.93 15.73 -1.81
CA GLU A 64 -4.21 15.55 -0.55
C GLU A 64 -3.81 14.07 -0.31
N PHE A 65 -4.69 13.11 -0.66
CA PHE A 65 -4.34 11.68 -0.63
C PHE A 65 -3.11 11.38 -1.48
N TRP A 66 -3.09 11.84 -2.74
CA TRP A 66 -1.98 11.60 -3.65
C TRP A 66 -0.70 12.33 -3.21
N GLU A 67 -0.81 13.55 -2.69
CA GLU A 67 0.34 14.28 -2.14
C GLU A 67 0.99 13.54 -0.96
N ILE A 68 0.21 12.84 -0.14
CA ILE A 68 0.74 11.99 0.94
C ILE A 68 1.49 10.78 0.36
N VAL A 69 0.87 10.05 -0.58
CA VAL A 69 1.47 8.86 -1.20
C VAL A 69 2.76 9.21 -1.94
N ASP A 70 2.72 10.22 -2.82
CA ASP A 70 3.87 10.67 -3.60
C ASP A 70 4.99 11.17 -2.67
N GLY A 71 4.63 11.95 -1.63
CA GLY A 71 5.60 12.50 -0.70
C GLY A 71 6.33 11.44 0.13
N THR A 72 5.68 10.31 0.45
CA THR A 72 6.33 9.21 1.17
C THR A 72 7.07 8.28 0.23
N ARG A 73 6.59 8.07 -1.01
CA ARG A 73 7.29 7.30 -2.05
C ARG A 73 8.63 7.95 -2.39
N ASP A 74 8.62 9.26 -2.63
CA ASP A 74 9.82 10.03 -2.97
C ASP A 74 10.86 10.00 -1.82
N ALA A 75 10.40 9.92 -0.57
CA ALA A 75 11.26 9.83 0.60
C ALA A 75 11.82 8.42 0.85
N ALA A 76 11.15 7.38 0.33
CA ALA A 76 11.59 5.99 0.38
C ALA A 76 12.54 5.62 -0.76
N GLU A 77 12.79 6.53 -1.71
CA GLU A 77 13.68 6.31 -2.87
C GLU A 77 13.30 5.06 -3.70
N GLY A 78 12.00 4.69 -3.70
CA GLY A 78 11.46 3.58 -4.47
C GLY A 78 11.32 2.24 -3.73
N ASP A 79 11.78 2.14 -2.48
CA ASP A 79 11.65 0.91 -1.68
C ASP A 79 10.23 0.79 -1.06
N PRO A 80 9.46 -0.29 -1.35
CA PRO A 80 8.10 -0.43 -0.85
C PRO A 80 7.97 -0.64 0.67
N GLU A 81 8.94 -1.29 1.32
CA GLU A 81 8.92 -1.49 2.78
C GLU A 81 9.15 -0.15 3.49
N ASP A 82 10.20 0.58 3.10
CA ASP A 82 10.47 1.92 3.63
C ASP A 82 9.31 2.89 3.32
N HIS A 83 8.64 2.72 2.16
CA HIS A 83 7.50 3.54 1.78
C HIS A 83 6.31 3.34 2.74
N ALA A 84 6.02 2.09 3.12
CA ALA A 84 4.97 1.79 4.08
C ALA A 84 5.25 2.40 5.46
N ASP A 85 6.48 2.25 5.96
CA ASP A 85 6.91 2.84 7.23
C ASP A 85 6.75 4.38 7.22
N LEU A 86 7.24 5.03 6.17
CA LEU A 86 7.13 6.48 6.01
C LEU A 86 5.68 6.94 5.83
N LEU A 87 4.83 6.12 5.23
CA LEU A 87 3.39 6.36 5.11
C LEU A 87 2.73 6.33 6.49
N VAL A 88 2.98 5.31 7.31
CA VAL A 88 2.49 5.25 8.70
C VAL A 88 2.96 6.48 9.47
N GLU A 89 4.25 6.82 9.44
CA GLU A 89 4.78 8.01 10.11
C GLU A 89 4.11 9.31 9.66
N ARG A 90 3.74 9.41 8.38
CA ARG A 90 3.05 10.58 7.83
C ARG A 90 1.61 10.65 8.31
N LEU A 91 0.91 9.51 8.38
CA LEU A 91 -0.47 9.40 8.84
C LEU A 91 -0.59 9.63 10.35
N LEU A 92 0.39 9.23 11.16
CA LEU A 92 0.46 9.51 12.61
C LEU A 92 0.54 11.01 12.95
N ARG A 93 0.83 11.88 11.96
CA ARG A 93 0.81 13.34 12.12
C ARG A 93 -0.56 13.96 11.82
N LEU A 94 -1.54 13.15 11.41
CA LEU A 94 -2.91 13.56 11.15
C LEU A 94 -3.80 13.25 12.36
N ASP A 95 -5.02 13.79 12.35
CA ASP A 95 -6.07 13.35 13.27
C ASP A 95 -6.72 12.03 12.79
N PRO A 96 -7.36 11.26 13.67
CA PRO A 96 -7.96 9.96 13.31
C PRO A 96 -8.99 10.02 12.19
N ASP A 97 -9.79 11.10 12.09
CA ASP A 97 -10.81 11.21 11.04
C ASP A 97 -10.14 11.37 9.66
N SER A 98 -9.06 12.17 9.59
CA SER A 98 -8.23 12.29 8.38
C SER A 98 -7.55 10.97 7.97
N VAL A 99 -7.13 10.13 8.93
CA VAL A 99 -6.58 8.79 8.62
C VAL A 99 -7.67 7.89 8.02
N LEU A 100 -8.90 7.96 8.53
CA LEU A 100 -10.02 7.21 7.93
C LEU A 100 -10.40 7.72 6.55
N ASP A 101 -10.27 9.03 6.28
CA ASP A 101 -10.46 9.54 4.92
C ASP A 101 -9.37 9.05 3.95
N PHE A 102 -8.11 8.98 4.41
CA PHE A 102 -7.03 8.33 3.66
C PHE A 102 -7.37 6.87 3.35
N ALA A 103 -7.81 6.11 4.36
CA ALA A 103 -8.20 4.71 4.20
C ALA A 103 -9.33 4.56 3.16
N ARG A 104 -10.35 5.43 3.19
CA ARG A 104 -11.44 5.45 2.19
C ARG A 104 -10.91 5.68 0.77
N HIS A 105 -9.94 6.58 0.62
CA HIS A 105 -9.32 6.85 -0.67
C HIS A 105 -8.47 5.67 -1.17
N PHE A 106 -7.73 5.02 -0.28
CA PHE A 106 -6.95 3.83 -0.62
C PHE A 106 -7.86 2.67 -1.05
N GLU A 107 -8.86 2.33 -0.23
CA GLU A 107 -9.79 1.22 -0.46
C GLU A 107 -10.62 1.41 -1.75
N ALA A 108 -11.06 2.64 -2.05
CA ALA A 108 -11.75 2.93 -3.30
C ALA A 108 -10.88 2.63 -4.54
N ARG A 109 -9.56 2.84 -4.44
CA ARG A 109 -8.59 2.57 -5.52
C ARG A 109 -8.25 1.09 -5.60
N TYR A 110 -8.04 0.44 -4.46
CA TYR A 110 -7.84 -1.00 -4.36
C TYR A 110 -8.97 -1.78 -5.05
N ASN A 111 -10.22 -1.37 -4.79
CA ASN A 111 -11.41 -1.95 -5.42
C ASN A 111 -11.52 -1.65 -6.91
N ARG A 112 -11.13 -0.44 -7.34
CA ARG A 112 -11.14 -0.05 -8.76
C ARG A 112 -10.11 -0.80 -9.58
N ALA A 113 -8.97 -1.15 -8.97
CA ALA A 113 -7.90 -1.92 -9.62
C ALA A 113 -8.23 -3.42 -9.76
N TYR A 114 -9.34 -3.91 -9.18
CA TYR A 114 -9.72 -5.33 -9.24
C TYR A 114 -10.32 -5.72 -10.60
N THR A 115 -9.46 -5.87 -11.60
CA THR A 115 -9.83 -6.21 -12.98
C THR A 115 -8.97 -7.34 -13.53
N TRP A 116 -9.54 -8.13 -14.45
CA TRP A 116 -8.81 -9.21 -15.12
C TRP A 116 -7.62 -8.70 -15.94
N ASP A 117 -7.74 -7.52 -16.54
CA ASP A 117 -6.68 -6.97 -17.38
C ASP A 117 -5.49 -6.48 -16.54
N LEU A 118 -5.73 -5.81 -15.39
CA LEU A 118 -4.64 -5.47 -14.46
C LEU A 118 -3.97 -6.70 -13.85
N TRP A 119 -4.75 -7.75 -13.58
CA TRP A 119 -4.17 -9.01 -13.08
C TRP A 119 -3.28 -9.68 -14.13
N GLY A 120 -3.68 -9.66 -15.40
CA GLY A 120 -2.81 -10.13 -16.47
C GLY A 120 -1.53 -9.33 -16.59
N ALA A 121 -1.58 -8.00 -16.45
CA ALA A 121 -0.38 -7.16 -16.43
C ALA A 121 0.52 -7.48 -15.23
N ALA A 122 -0.05 -7.66 -14.03
CA ALA A 122 0.68 -8.11 -12.85
C ALA A 122 1.32 -9.48 -13.08
N ALA A 123 0.64 -10.42 -13.74
CA ALA A 123 1.19 -11.72 -14.07
C ALA A 123 2.38 -11.64 -15.04
N VAL A 124 2.42 -10.65 -15.95
CA VAL A 124 3.61 -10.43 -16.79
C VAL A 124 4.78 -9.91 -15.95
N LEU A 125 4.55 -8.90 -15.11
CA LEU A 125 5.59 -8.25 -14.29
C LEU A 125 6.17 -9.20 -13.24
N LEU A 126 5.30 -9.94 -12.53
CA LEU A 126 5.66 -10.84 -11.43
C LEU A 126 5.99 -12.27 -11.88
N ARG A 127 6.00 -12.54 -13.20
CA ARG A 127 6.14 -13.89 -13.78
C ARG A 127 5.13 -14.90 -13.23
N GLY A 128 3.89 -14.44 -13.12
CA GLY A 128 2.75 -15.13 -12.52
C GLY A 128 2.22 -14.36 -11.32
N ALA A 129 0.91 -14.42 -11.09
CA ALA A 129 0.28 -13.74 -9.96
C ALA A 129 -0.84 -14.62 -9.40
N SER A 130 -0.66 -15.12 -8.18
CA SER A 130 -1.76 -15.69 -7.38
C SER A 130 -2.74 -14.59 -6.95
N ASP A 131 -3.87 -14.98 -6.36
CA ASP A 131 -4.83 -14.05 -5.75
C ASP A 131 -4.12 -13.11 -4.76
N ASP A 132 -3.34 -13.65 -3.81
CA ASP A 132 -2.59 -12.86 -2.82
C ASP A 132 -1.55 -11.94 -3.48
N ALA A 133 -0.79 -12.44 -4.46
CA ALA A 133 0.22 -11.63 -5.15
C ALA A 133 -0.42 -10.47 -5.93
N PHE A 134 -1.61 -10.68 -6.50
CA PHE A 134 -2.34 -9.61 -7.16
C PHE A 134 -2.90 -8.58 -6.17
N ASP A 135 -3.32 -9.02 -5.00
CA ASP A 135 -3.75 -8.13 -3.93
C ASP A 135 -2.60 -7.19 -3.50
N TYR A 136 -1.41 -7.74 -3.28
CA TYR A 136 -0.22 -6.97 -2.93
C TYR A 136 0.22 -6.04 -4.06
N PHE A 137 0.15 -6.50 -5.31
CA PHE A 137 0.43 -5.68 -6.48
C PHE A 137 -0.51 -4.48 -6.59
N ARG A 138 -1.80 -4.63 -6.27
CA ARG A 138 -2.75 -3.51 -6.28
C ARG A 138 -2.38 -2.46 -5.23
N CYS A 139 -1.93 -2.88 -4.05
CA CYS A 139 -1.44 -1.96 -3.02
C CYS A 139 -0.15 -1.25 -3.45
N TRP A 140 0.81 -2.00 -4.00
CA TRP A 140 2.04 -1.42 -4.56
C TRP A 140 1.74 -0.42 -5.68
N LEU A 141 0.81 -0.75 -6.59
CA LEU A 141 0.41 0.10 -7.71
C LEU A 141 -0.21 1.42 -7.22
N ILE A 142 -0.94 1.42 -6.10
CA ILE A 142 -1.40 2.65 -5.46
C ILE A 142 -0.20 3.44 -4.90
N GLY A 143 0.76 2.74 -4.28
CA GLY A 143 2.03 3.32 -3.81
C GLY A 143 2.84 4.00 -4.91
N GLN A 144 2.77 3.52 -6.15
CA GLN A 144 3.40 4.17 -7.32
C GLN A 144 2.79 5.53 -7.68
N GLY A 145 1.75 5.97 -6.98
CA GLY A 145 1.18 7.31 -7.09
C GLY A 145 0.26 7.50 -8.29
N ARG A 146 -0.22 8.74 -8.44
CA ARG A 146 -1.39 9.01 -9.28
C ARG A 146 -1.19 8.67 -10.75
N GLU A 147 -0.07 9.08 -11.32
CA GLU A 147 0.18 8.95 -12.76
C GLU A 147 0.24 7.47 -13.17
N VAL A 148 1.03 6.68 -12.44
CA VAL A 148 1.18 5.25 -12.69
C VAL A 148 -0.14 4.52 -12.45
N PHE A 149 -0.80 4.78 -11.32
CA PHE A 149 -2.06 4.11 -10.97
C PHE A 149 -3.18 4.41 -11.98
N GLU A 150 -3.42 5.68 -12.31
CA GLU A 150 -4.47 6.06 -13.26
C GLU A 150 -4.16 5.55 -14.67
N GLY A 151 -2.89 5.59 -15.09
CA GLY A 151 -2.44 5.05 -16.37
C GLY A 151 -2.68 3.55 -16.48
N ALA A 152 -2.25 2.79 -15.47
CA ALA A 152 -2.41 1.34 -15.43
C ALA A 152 -3.88 0.89 -15.35
N VAL A 153 -4.72 1.58 -14.57
CA VAL A 153 -6.17 1.29 -14.53
C VAL A 153 -6.85 1.58 -15.86
N HIS A 154 -6.38 2.59 -16.61
CA HIS A 154 -6.92 2.92 -17.93
C HIS A 154 -6.45 1.95 -19.02
N ASP A 155 -5.16 1.63 -19.03
CA ASP A 155 -4.49 0.79 -20.01
C ASP A 155 -3.35 0.02 -19.29
N PRO A 156 -3.56 -1.22 -18.85
CA PRO A 156 -2.54 -1.96 -18.10
C PRO A 156 -1.22 -2.17 -18.86
N ASP A 157 -1.26 -2.26 -20.19
CA ASP A 157 -0.05 -2.39 -21.02
C ASP A 157 0.81 -1.11 -21.00
N SER A 158 0.26 0.04 -20.57
CA SER A 158 1.00 1.29 -20.42
C SER A 158 2.01 1.28 -19.27
N LEU A 159 1.92 0.31 -18.34
CA LEU A 159 2.94 0.08 -17.32
C LEU A 159 4.34 -0.14 -17.94
N ALA A 160 4.39 -0.63 -19.17
CA ALA A 160 5.62 -0.76 -19.94
C ALA A 160 6.31 0.57 -20.28
N GLU A 161 5.64 1.70 -20.14
CA GLU A 161 6.19 3.05 -20.36
C GLU A 161 6.24 3.86 -19.06
N LEU A 162 5.31 3.60 -18.13
CA LEU A 162 5.18 4.32 -16.87
C LEU A 162 6.19 3.87 -15.81
N LEU A 163 6.67 2.63 -15.88
CA LEU A 163 7.70 2.10 -14.99
C LEU A 163 9.10 2.31 -15.60
N ASP A 164 10.06 2.79 -14.82
CA ASP A 164 11.46 2.94 -15.25
C ASP A 164 12.22 1.61 -15.18
N ASP A 165 11.96 0.80 -14.15
CA ASP A 165 12.38 -0.57 -13.99
C ASP A 165 11.34 -1.35 -13.18
N PHE A 166 11.57 -2.65 -13.02
CA PHE A 166 10.76 -3.52 -12.18
C PHE A 166 11.64 -4.68 -11.72
N ASP A 167 11.93 -4.73 -10.42
CA ASP A 167 12.63 -5.82 -9.76
C ASP A 167 11.61 -6.74 -9.08
N GLU A 168 11.36 -7.93 -9.63
CA GLU A 168 10.33 -8.84 -9.10
C GLU A 168 10.57 -9.33 -7.66
N ASP A 169 11.78 -9.14 -7.12
CA ASP A 169 12.10 -9.48 -5.72
C ASP A 169 11.70 -8.37 -4.73
N ILE A 170 11.44 -7.15 -5.21
CA ILE A 170 11.18 -5.95 -4.40
C ILE A 170 9.87 -5.27 -4.82
N ASP A 171 9.70 -5.04 -6.12
CA ASP A 171 8.54 -4.38 -6.70
C ASP A 171 7.32 -5.29 -6.80
N GLY A 172 6.14 -4.68 -6.73
CA GLY A 172 4.87 -5.38 -6.83
C GLY A 172 4.42 -6.07 -5.53
N ASP A 173 5.26 -6.12 -4.49
CA ASP A 173 4.80 -6.38 -3.13
C ASP A 173 4.51 -5.05 -2.42
N GLY A 174 3.26 -4.86 -2.03
CA GLY A 174 2.81 -3.66 -1.34
C GLY A 174 1.88 -3.98 -0.19
N GLU A 175 1.94 -5.19 0.38
CA GLU A 175 1.05 -5.61 1.47
C GLU A 175 1.02 -4.57 2.60
N GLU A 176 2.20 -4.12 3.06
CA GLU A 176 2.33 -3.18 4.18
C GLU A 176 1.76 -1.79 3.88
N LEU A 177 1.79 -1.34 2.62
CA LEU A 177 1.13 -0.09 2.20
C LEU A 177 -0.40 -0.18 2.41
N GLY A 178 -0.97 -1.38 2.21
CA GLY A 178 -2.40 -1.64 2.42
C GLY A 178 -2.82 -1.51 3.89
N TYR A 179 -1.92 -1.85 4.82
CA TYR A 179 -2.20 -1.79 6.26
C TYR A 179 -1.87 -0.45 6.91
N ALA A 180 -1.14 0.43 6.24
CA ALA A 180 -0.59 1.66 6.84
C ALA A 180 -1.65 2.56 7.52
N ALA A 181 -2.85 2.65 6.96
CA ALA A 181 -3.93 3.46 7.52
C ALA A 181 -4.54 2.83 8.79
N ASP A 182 -4.75 1.51 8.78
CA ASP A 182 -5.26 0.77 9.93
C ASP A 182 -4.26 0.79 11.08
N GLU A 183 -2.97 0.61 10.78
CA GLU A 183 -1.91 0.72 11.77
C GLU A 183 -1.86 2.12 12.38
N ALA A 184 -1.84 3.18 11.56
CA ALA A 184 -1.81 4.55 12.06
C ALA A 184 -3.04 4.86 12.92
N TYR A 185 -4.23 4.40 12.52
CA TYR A 185 -5.45 4.59 13.30
C TYR A 185 -5.41 3.86 14.65
N GLU A 186 -4.95 2.60 14.67
CA GLU A 186 -4.79 1.84 15.90
C GLU A 186 -3.78 2.49 16.84
N GLN A 187 -2.64 2.96 16.33
CA GLN A 187 -1.65 3.66 17.14
C GLN A 187 -2.18 4.98 17.73
N LEU A 188 -2.95 5.76 16.96
CA LEU A 188 -3.52 7.03 17.41
C LEU A 188 -4.63 6.87 18.45
N THR A 189 -5.44 5.81 18.32
CA THR A 189 -6.71 5.68 19.07
C THR A 189 -6.69 4.54 20.09
N GLY A 190 -5.81 3.56 19.93
CA GLY A 190 -5.81 2.29 20.65
C GLY A 190 -6.95 1.35 20.27
N ALA A 191 -7.60 1.57 19.13
CA ALA A 191 -8.74 0.78 18.65
C ALA A 191 -8.57 0.40 17.17
N ILE A 192 -9.15 -0.74 16.79
CA ILE A 192 -9.25 -1.14 15.38
C ILE A 192 -10.09 -0.10 14.63
N ALA A 193 -9.69 0.20 13.39
CA ALA A 193 -10.44 1.10 12.50
C ALA A 193 -11.92 0.66 12.41
N PRO A 194 -12.88 1.60 12.36
CA PRO A 194 -14.26 1.26 12.07
C PRO A 194 -14.46 0.90 10.60
N ASP A 195 -15.61 0.32 10.29
CA ASP A 195 -16.06 0.15 8.90
C ASP A 195 -16.07 1.50 8.15
N LEU A 196 -15.49 1.51 6.96
CA LEU A 196 -15.31 2.73 6.16
C LEU A 196 -16.60 3.20 5.48
N GLY A 197 -17.64 2.34 5.44
CA GLY A 197 -18.91 2.61 4.78
C GLY A 197 -18.84 2.56 3.26
N LEU A 198 -17.81 1.91 2.71
CA LEU A 198 -17.63 1.69 1.27
C LEU A 198 -18.37 0.42 0.83
N PRO A 199 -18.79 0.33 -0.44
CA PRO A 199 -19.29 -0.93 -0.97
C PRO A 199 -18.17 -1.98 -0.91
N PRO A 200 -18.49 -3.24 -0.60
CA PRO A 200 -17.47 -4.30 -0.59
C PRO A 200 -16.92 -4.51 -2.01
N GLN A 201 -15.69 -5.01 -2.09
CA GLN A 201 -15.12 -5.42 -3.37
C GLN A 201 -16.03 -6.45 -4.07
N PRO A 202 -16.11 -6.44 -5.41
CA PRO A 202 -16.80 -7.49 -6.15
C PRO A 202 -16.23 -8.88 -5.85
N ALA A 203 -17.05 -9.92 -5.93
CA ALA A 203 -16.61 -11.30 -5.67
C ALA A 203 -15.63 -11.85 -6.72
N GLU A 204 -15.58 -11.23 -7.90
CA GLU A 204 -14.68 -11.58 -9.00
C GLU A 204 -14.13 -10.30 -9.64
N PRO A 205 -12.92 -10.33 -10.24
CA PRO A 205 -12.39 -9.18 -10.96
C PRO A 205 -13.33 -8.74 -12.08
N LEU A 206 -13.42 -7.44 -12.31
CA LEU A 206 -14.21 -6.89 -13.41
C LEU A 206 -13.52 -7.18 -14.75
N GLY A 207 -14.33 -7.33 -15.81
CA GLY A 207 -13.86 -7.59 -17.16
C GLY A 207 -14.10 -9.04 -17.61
N THR A 208 -13.35 -9.48 -18.61
CA THR A 208 -13.48 -10.84 -19.16
C THR A 208 -12.35 -11.72 -18.62
N PRO A 209 -12.67 -12.82 -17.90
CA PRO A 209 -11.65 -13.75 -17.43
C PRO A 209 -10.82 -14.33 -18.58
N PHE A 210 -9.53 -14.53 -18.33
CA PHE A 210 -8.62 -15.26 -19.21
C PHE A 210 -7.55 -15.98 -18.38
N ALA A 211 -6.83 -16.89 -19.03
CA ALA A 211 -5.82 -17.69 -18.37
C ALA A 211 -4.50 -16.94 -18.32
N PHE A 212 -3.84 -16.93 -17.16
CA PHE A 212 -2.54 -16.27 -16.96
C PHE A 212 -1.35 -17.20 -17.20
N ASP A 213 -1.60 -18.48 -17.50
CA ASP A 213 -0.58 -19.49 -17.80
C ASP A 213 -0.35 -19.71 -19.32
N ASP A 214 -0.95 -18.85 -20.16
CA ASP A 214 -0.74 -18.83 -21.61
C ASP A 214 0.09 -17.59 -22.02
N ASP A 215 1.40 -17.79 -22.08
CA ASP A 215 2.38 -16.78 -22.50
C ASP A 215 2.03 -16.14 -23.85
N ALA A 216 1.50 -16.91 -24.80
CA ALA A 216 1.14 -16.37 -26.11
C ALA A 216 -0.08 -15.46 -26.04
N ASP A 217 -1.05 -15.75 -25.15
CA ASP A 217 -2.18 -14.87 -24.90
C ASP A 217 -1.75 -13.60 -24.15
N LEU A 218 -0.87 -13.72 -23.14
CA LEU A 218 -0.29 -12.59 -22.42
C LEU A 218 0.50 -11.67 -23.37
N ALA A 219 1.39 -12.22 -24.20
CA ALA A 219 2.15 -11.46 -25.20
C ALA A 219 1.25 -10.72 -26.20
N ARG A 220 0.10 -11.31 -26.56
CA ARG A 220 -0.86 -10.71 -27.48
C ARG A 220 -1.68 -9.60 -26.82
N ARG A 221 -1.97 -9.71 -25.52
CA ARG A 221 -2.76 -8.73 -24.75
C ARG A 221 -1.93 -7.56 -24.27
N PHE A 222 -0.72 -7.83 -23.80
CA PHE A 222 0.19 -6.85 -23.22
C PHE A 222 1.50 -6.82 -24.01
N PRO A 223 1.47 -6.43 -25.30
CA PRO A 223 2.63 -6.52 -26.18
C PRO A 223 3.81 -5.66 -25.70
N ARG A 224 3.57 -4.48 -25.11
CA ARG A 224 4.66 -3.61 -24.63
C ARG A 224 5.25 -4.15 -23.33
N LEU A 225 4.41 -4.58 -22.39
CA LEU A 225 4.89 -5.21 -21.15
C LEU A 225 5.66 -6.49 -21.45
N TRP A 226 5.15 -7.31 -22.36
CA TRP A 226 5.80 -8.55 -22.76
C TRP A 226 7.15 -8.32 -23.42
N GLU A 227 7.25 -7.34 -24.32
CA GLU A 227 8.52 -6.98 -24.96
C GLU A 227 9.58 -6.54 -23.94
N ARG A 228 9.16 -5.87 -22.85
CA ARG A 228 10.08 -5.29 -21.87
C ARG A 228 10.40 -6.20 -20.68
N PHE A 229 9.41 -6.93 -20.18
CA PHE A 229 9.47 -7.69 -18.92
C PHE A 229 9.15 -9.19 -19.09
N GLY A 230 8.76 -9.62 -20.29
CA GLY A 230 8.48 -11.03 -20.56
C GLY A 230 9.69 -11.95 -20.32
N PRO A 231 9.47 -13.27 -20.20
CA PRO A 231 10.56 -14.24 -20.12
C PRO A 231 11.43 -14.23 -21.39
N GLU A 232 12.75 -14.40 -21.21
CA GLU A 232 13.73 -14.56 -22.31
C GLU A 232 13.52 -15.86 -23.13
#